data_AF-A0A7V9P0V7-F1
#
_entry.id   AF-A0A7V9P0V7-F1
#
_cell.length_a   1.000
_cell.length_b   1.000
_cell.length_c   1.000
_cell.angle_alpha   90.00
_cell.angle_beta   90.00
_cell.angle_gamma   90.00
#
_symmetry.space_group_name_H-M   'P 1'
#
loop_
_entity.id
_entity.type
_entity.pdbx_description
1 polymer ?
#
loop_
_entity_poly.entity_id
_entity_poly.type
_entity_poly.pdbx_seq_one_letter_code
_entity_poly.pdbx_strand_id
1 'polypeptide(L)'
;MIKVYLDWNVMSQLKNKNIEPGLSLFVKLKECENKLELPYSPAHISDLIKGWDDTVEKDTYTRNDLKHISEITKNLFYVLYFKATGVINEYKDPEHYFDSVKDEEKKSIPKMLDFETMFKEAEFDEESLKNINAEMDKVMAGMRASMSTVDLSSLSGTSELKQFLSLVPTEGQTFTEYMKEAGGYFEGIMKDPDIYRGLRNTVQSGLGLDPKVISNWQNPYKQLDEHLPNTLLGKSLTQFISENNKTKTTENVLYENFCMVYPTFDMFGFRPEDLSSKNTYENMSNDCQHAFYAAHCKFFLTNDKKTIAKTIATYKHFGILTEVCTPDEFIKRIDLSKGV
;
A
#
# COMPACT_ATOMS: atom_id res chain seq x y z
N MET A 1 -3.60 -19.97 20.41
CA MET A 1 -2.25 -19.38 20.39
C MET A 1 -2.39 -17.86 20.24
N ILE A 2 -1.43 -17.08 20.72
CA ILE A 2 -1.38 -15.61 20.54
C ILE A 2 -0.71 -15.34 19.19
N LYS A 3 -1.43 -14.67 18.29
CA LYS A 3 -0.91 -14.29 16.98
C LYS A 3 -0.17 -12.96 17.06
N VAL A 4 1.06 -12.92 16.57
CA VAL A 4 1.93 -11.73 16.57
C VAL A 4 2.47 -11.52 15.17
N TYR A 5 2.09 -10.42 14.53
CA TYR A 5 2.59 -10.04 13.22
C TYR A 5 3.83 -9.16 13.39
N LEU A 6 4.91 -9.48 12.69
CA LEU A 6 6.15 -8.72 12.73
C LEU A 6 6.31 -8.00 11.40
N ASP A 7 6.47 -6.68 11.41
CA ASP A 7 6.94 -5.94 10.24
C ASP A 7 8.32 -6.46 9.81
N TRP A 8 8.66 -6.34 8.52
CA TRP A 8 9.99 -6.64 8.00
C TRP A 8 11.10 -5.90 8.75
N ASN A 9 10.89 -4.64 9.13
CA ASN A 9 11.88 -3.85 9.87
C ASN A 9 12.17 -4.41 11.28
N VAL A 10 11.27 -5.23 11.83
CA VAL A 10 11.47 -5.96 13.09
C VAL A 10 12.02 -7.34 12.81
N MET A 11 11.45 -8.07 11.85
CA MET A 11 11.85 -9.43 11.53
C MET A 11 13.31 -9.52 11.07
N SER A 12 13.77 -8.55 10.29
CA SER A 12 15.17 -8.46 9.85
C SER A 12 16.16 -8.28 11.01
N GLN A 13 15.77 -7.59 12.08
CA GLN A 13 16.62 -7.42 13.28
C GLN A 13 16.85 -8.74 14.02
N LEU A 14 15.91 -9.68 13.93
CA LEU A 14 16.03 -11.00 14.57
C LEU A 14 17.17 -11.85 13.97
N LYS A 15 17.72 -11.47 12.81
CA LYS A 15 18.89 -12.12 12.21
C LYS A 15 20.16 -11.81 12.97
N ASN A 16 20.29 -10.59 13.49
CA ASN A 16 21.51 -10.13 14.15
C ASN A 16 21.35 -10.20 15.67
N LYS A 17 21.65 -11.37 16.23
CA LYS A 17 21.51 -11.71 17.66
C LYS A 17 22.42 -10.93 18.61
N ASN A 18 23.11 -9.89 18.14
CA ASN A 18 24.04 -9.08 18.93
C ASN A 18 23.59 -7.61 19.07
N ILE A 19 22.41 -7.25 18.53
CA ILE A 19 21.90 -5.87 18.53
C ILE A 19 20.55 -5.82 19.25
N GLU A 20 20.42 -4.91 20.22
CA GLU A 20 19.14 -4.60 20.86
C GLU A 20 18.29 -3.67 19.98
N PRO A 21 16.95 -3.78 19.98
CA PRO A 21 16.14 -4.69 20.81
C PRO A 21 15.97 -6.11 20.21
N GLY A 22 16.61 -6.41 19.08
CA GLY A 22 16.46 -7.67 18.34
C GLY A 22 16.81 -8.91 19.16
N LEU A 23 17.89 -8.87 19.95
CA LEU A 23 18.27 -9.98 20.83
C LEU A 23 17.22 -10.22 21.91
N SER A 24 16.82 -9.20 22.66
CA SER A 24 15.80 -9.32 23.71
C SER A 24 14.47 -9.83 23.14
N LEU A 25 14.07 -9.35 21.96
CA LEU A 25 12.88 -9.84 21.28
C LEU A 25 13.00 -11.31 20.88
N PHE A 26 14.13 -11.72 20.29
CA PHE A 26 14.37 -13.11 19.91
C PHE A 26 14.27 -14.06 21.11
N VAL A 27 14.94 -13.71 22.22
CA VAL A 27 14.87 -14.47 23.48
C VAL A 27 13.42 -14.58 23.93
N LYS A 28 12.68 -13.47 23.90
CA LYS A 28 11.27 -13.45 24.32
C LYS A 28 10.36 -14.31 23.47
N LEU A 29 10.51 -14.24 22.15
CA LEU A 29 9.75 -15.06 21.21
C LEU A 29 10.04 -16.55 21.45
N LYS A 30 11.29 -16.91 21.74
CA LYS A 30 11.68 -18.29 22.06
C LYS A 30 11.13 -18.78 23.39
N GLU A 31 11.16 -17.96 24.45
CA GLU A 31 10.51 -18.29 25.73
C GLU A 31 9.01 -18.58 25.58
N CYS A 32 8.37 -17.93 24.63
CA CYS A 32 6.92 -18.02 24.41
C CYS A 32 6.54 -18.87 23.20
N GLU A 33 7.48 -19.58 22.56
CA GLU A 33 7.29 -20.20 21.25
C GLU A 33 6.07 -21.13 21.17
N ASN A 34 5.80 -21.89 22.23
CA ASN A 34 4.65 -22.81 22.31
C ASN A 34 3.29 -22.11 22.49
N LYS A 35 3.28 -20.79 22.64
CA LYS A 35 2.07 -19.97 22.82
C LYS A 35 1.88 -19.00 21.66
N LEU A 36 2.86 -18.84 20.76
CA LEU A 36 2.87 -17.82 19.71
C LEU A 36 2.67 -18.42 18.32
N GLU A 37 1.95 -17.70 17.47
CA GLU A 37 1.89 -17.90 16.02
C GLU A 37 2.40 -16.63 15.34
N LEU A 38 3.38 -16.77 14.47
CA LEU A 38 4.03 -15.66 13.77
C LEU A 38 3.76 -15.81 12.27
N PRO A 39 2.71 -15.19 11.70
CA PRO A 39 2.49 -15.25 10.27
C PRO A 39 3.43 -14.31 9.51
N TYR A 40 3.78 -14.69 8.28
CA TYR A 40 4.23 -13.75 7.24
C TYR A 40 3.12 -13.53 6.21
N SER A 41 3.29 -12.58 5.30
CA SER A 41 2.30 -12.28 4.26
C SER A 41 2.97 -11.74 2.99
N PRO A 42 2.23 -11.48 1.90
CA PRO A 42 2.79 -10.89 0.69
C PRO A 42 3.62 -9.63 0.92
N ALA A 43 3.26 -8.80 1.90
CA ALA A 43 3.98 -7.57 2.23
C ALA A 43 5.48 -7.81 2.57
N HIS A 44 5.79 -8.92 3.25
CA HIS A 44 7.17 -9.29 3.56
C HIS A 44 7.98 -9.63 2.30
N ILE A 45 7.29 -10.23 1.33
CA ILE A 45 7.90 -10.74 0.11
C ILE A 45 8.13 -9.58 -0.85
N SER A 46 7.18 -8.65 -0.94
CA SER A 46 7.34 -7.39 -1.67
C SER A 46 8.48 -6.52 -1.10
N ASP A 47 8.70 -6.51 0.22
CA ASP A 47 9.88 -5.83 0.80
C ASP A 47 11.20 -6.41 0.28
N LEU A 48 11.26 -7.74 0.16
CA LEU A 48 12.45 -8.43 -0.37
C LEU A 48 12.63 -8.21 -1.87
N ILE A 49 11.56 -8.27 -2.65
CA ILE A 49 11.59 -8.08 -4.11
C ILE A 49 12.14 -6.70 -4.47
N LYS A 50 11.80 -5.66 -3.69
CA LYS A 50 12.33 -4.30 -3.88
C LYS A 50 13.85 -4.22 -3.75
N GLY A 51 14.43 -4.98 -2.82
CA GLY A 51 15.88 -5.03 -2.60
C GLY A 51 16.64 -5.97 -3.56
N TRP A 52 15.92 -6.90 -4.18
CA TRP A 52 16.44 -7.97 -5.01
C TRP A 52 16.79 -7.52 -6.43
N ASP A 53 17.77 -8.18 -7.05
CA ASP A 53 18.01 -8.23 -8.50
C ASP A 53 18.73 -9.55 -8.85
N ASP A 54 18.90 -9.82 -10.15
CA ASP A 54 19.47 -11.08 -10.64
C ASP A 54 20.99 -11.22 -10.38
N THR A 55 21.61 -10.28 -9.64
CA THR A 55 23.01 -10.46 -9.24
C THR A 55 23.13 -11.55 -8.19
N VAL A 56 24.15 -12.40 -8.34
CA VAL A 56 24.42 -13.53 -7.42
C VAL A 56 24.46 -13.07 -5.96
N GLU A 57 25.06 -11.91 -5.70
CA GLU A 57 25.18 -11.35 -4.37
C GLU A 57 23.81 -11.06 -3.74
N LYS A 58 22.97 -10.25 -4.41
CA LYS A 58 21.65 -9.87 -3.87
C LYS A 58 20.66 -11.03 -3.85
N ASP A 59 20.72 -11.93 -4.82
CA ASP A 59 19.93 -13.15 -4.77
C ASP A 59 20.30 -13.98 -3.54
N THR A 60 21.59 -14.23 -3.29
CA THR A 60 22.05 -14.96 -2.10
C THR A 60 21.57 -14.31 -0.79
N TYR A 61 21.66 -12.98 -0.66
CA TYR A 61 21.13 -12.28 0.51
C TYR A 61 19.62 -12.47 0.65
N THR A 62 18.86 -12.35 -0.45
CA THR A 62 17.41 -12.51 -0.47
C THR A 62 16.99 -13.94 -0.09
N ARG A 63 17.71 -14.96 -0.56
CA ARG A 63 17.47 -16.37 -0.22
C ARG A 63 17.69 -16.65 1.27
N ASN A 64 18.75 -16.09 1.86
CA ASN A 64 18.98 -16.17 3.30
C ASN A 64 17.84 -15.51 4.10
N ASP A 65 17.34 -14.41 3.58
CA ASP A 65 16.22 -13.66 4.17
C ASP A 65 14.91 -14.46 4.13
N LEU A 66 14.61 -15.12 3.01
CA LEU A 66 13.46 -16.01 2.85
C LEU A 66 13.53 -17.22 3.79
N LYS A 67 14.71 -17.82 3.93
CA LYS A 67 14.94 -18.90 4.89
C LYS A 67 14.70 -18.45 6.33
N HIS A 68 15.14 -17.24 6.69
CA HIS A 68 14.88 -16.67 8.01
C HIS A 68 13.38 -16.44 8.27
N ILE A 69 12.63 -15.97 7.26
CA ILE A 69 11.16 -15.88 7.35
C ILE A 69 10.57 -17.27 7.62
N SER A 70 11.01 -18.29 6.88
CA SER A 70 10.55 -19.67 7.05
C SER A 70 10.79 -20.20 8.47
N GLU A 71 12.00 -20.00 9.01
CA GLU A 71 12.39 -20.45 10.35
C GLU A 71 11.56 -19.81 11.47
N ILE A 72 11.26 -18.52 11.36
CA ILE A 72 10.47 -17.79 12.38
C ILE A 72 8.99 -18.15 12.28
N THR A 73 8.46 -18.13 11.07
CA THR A 73 7.01 -18.21 10.84
C THR A 73 6.49 -19.63 10.75
N LYS A 74 7.41 -20.62 10.63
CA LYS A 74 7.08 -22.02 10.35
C LYS A 74 6.18 -22.13 9.12
N ASN A 75 6.45 -21.26 8.14
CA ASN A 75 5.70 -21.12 6.89
C ASN A 75 4.23 -20.72 7.04
N LEU A 76 3.79 -20.23 8.22
CA LEU A 76 2.44 -19.70 8.39
C LEU A 76 2.27 -18.43 7.55
N PHE A 77 1.43 -18.52 6.53
CA PHE A 77 1.23 -17.51 5.51
C PHE A 77 -0.18 -16.91 5.58
N TYR A 78 -0.27 -15.60 5.72
CA TYR A 78 -1.52 -14.85 5.65
C TYR A 78 -1.67 -14.24 4.27
N VAL A 79 -2.77 -14.54 3.60
CA VAL A 79 -3.01 -14.07 2.23
C VAL A 79 -4.48 -13.73 2.03
N LEU A 80 -4.72 -12.68 1.26
CA LEU A 80 -6.05 -12.34 0.76
C LEU A 80 -6.09 -12.60 -0.75
N TYR A 81 -6.76 -13.67 -1.17
CA TYR A 81 -6.96 -13.95 -2.59
C TYR A 81 -8.03 -13.05 -3.21
N PHE A 82 -7.94 -12.88 -4.53
CA PHE A 82 -8.99 -12.20 -5.29
C PHE A 82 -10.36 -12.82 -5.01
N LYS A 83 -11.37 -11.99 -4.73
CA LYS A 83 -12.74 -12.37 -4.34
C LYS A 83 -12.86 -13.12 -3.00
N ALA A 84 -11.80 -13.29 -2.23
CA ALA A 84 -11.92 -13.79 -0.87
C ALA A 84 -12.56 -12.72 0.03
N THR A 85 -13.43 -13.15 0.94
CA THR A 85 -14.12 -12.26 1.90
C THR A 85 -13.26 -11.93 3.13
N GLY A 86 -12.12 -12.61 3.30
CA GLY A 86 -11.24 -12.44 4.45
C GLY A 86 -9.86 -13.06 4.21
N VAL A 87 -8.92 -12.72 5.10
CA VAL A 87 -7.57 -13.29 5.10
C VAL A 87 -7.63 -14.77 5.44
N ILE A 88 -6.92 -15.57 4.64
CA ILE A 88 -6.79 -17.01 4.78
C ILE A 88 -5.42 -17.33 5.38
N ASN A 89 -5.40 -18.36 6.23
CA ASN A 89 -4.16 -18.89 6.79
C ASN A 89 -3.78 -20.14 5.99
N GLU A 90 -2.57 -20.14 5.43
CA GLU A 90 -1.99 -21.27 4.72
C GLU A 90 -0.62 -21.60 5.29
N TYR A 91 -0.07 -22.75 4.87
CA TYR A 91 1.34 -23.06 5.10
C TYR A 91 2.03 -23.06 3.75
N LYS A 92 2.76 -21.97 3.47
CA LYS A 92 3.44 -21.77 2.19
C LYS A 92 4.90 -21.44 2.44
N ASP A 93 5.77 -22.09 1.68
CA ASP A 93 7.19 -21.81 1.73
C ASP A 93 7.47 -20.39 1.15
N PRO A 94 8.15 -19.49 1.89
CA PRO A 94 8.43 -18.13 1.43
C PRO A 94 9.23 -18.09 0.14
N GLU A 95 10.17 -19.02 -0.05
CA GLU A 95 11.04 -19.06 -1.23
C GLU A 95 10.25 -19.43 -2.48
N HIS A 96 9.43 -20.49 -2.40
CA HIS A 96 8.52 -20.84 -3.48
C HIS A 96 7.54 -19.69 -3.81
N TYR A 97 7.00 -19.01 -2.79
CA TYR A 97 6.11 -17.89 -3.07
C TYR A 97 6.83 -16.72 -3.74
N PHE A 98 8.02 -16.34 -3.25
CA PHE A 98 8.86 -15.32 -3.87
C PHE A 98 9.13 -15.63 -5.35
N ASP A 99 9.55 -16.85 -5.68
CA ASP A 99 9.80 -17.26 -7.07
C ASP A 99 8.55 -17.19 -7.94
N SER A 100 7.37 -17.41 -7.37
CA SER A 100 6.11 -17.33 -8.10
C SER A 100 5.65 -15.90 -8.45
N VAL A 101 6.16 -14.87 -7.76
CA VAL A 101 5.68 -13.48 -7.91
C VAL A 101 6.76 -12.45 -8.28
N LYS A 102 8.05 -12.74 -8.05
CA LYS A 102 9.16 -11.78 -8.21
C LYS A 102 9.24 -11.11 -9.59
N ASP A 103 8.95 -11.86 -10.65
CA ASP A 103 9.05 -11.34 -12.02
C ASP A 103 7.82 -10.50 -12.39
N GLU A 104 6.64 -10.86 -11.84
CA GLU A 104 5.40 -10.12 -12.03
C GLU A 104 5.40 -8.80 -11.27
N GLU A 105 5.82 -8.80 -10.00
CA GLU A 105 5.92 -7.59 -9.17
C GLU A 105 6.93 -6.58 -9.73
N LYS A 106 7.95 -7.02 -10.47
CA LYS A 106 8.92 -6.14 -11.13
C LYS A 106 8.46 -5.58 -12.47
N LYS A 107 7.36 -6.06 -13.05
CA LYS A 107 6.84 -5.47 -14.28
C LYS A 107 6.43 -4.03 -14.01
N SER A 108 6.83 -3.12 -14.89
CA SER A 108 6.42 -1.72 -14.78
C SER A 108 4.95 -1.57 -15.15
N ILE A 109 4.24 -0.63 -14.52
CA ILE A 109 2.81 -0.38 -14.80
C ILE A 109 2.56 -0.09 -16.29
N PRO A 110 3.40 0.72 -17.00
CA PRO A 110 3.25 0.90 -18.44
C PRO A 110 3.31 -0.41 -19.25
N LYS A 111 4.13 -1.39 -18.83
CA LYS A 111 4.21 -2.69 -19.50
C LYS A 111 2.99 -3.54 -19.21
N MET A 112 2.42 -3.46 -18.00
CA MET A 112 1.18 -4.15 -17.64
C MET A 112 -0.03 -3.60 -18.41
N LEU A 113 0.02 -2.32 -18.82
CA LEU A 113 -1.04 -1.65 -19.59
C LEU A 113 -0.75 -1.57 -21.10
N ASP A 114 0.20 -2.36 -21.61
CA ASP A 114 0.52 -2.44 -23.03
C ASP A 114 -0.49 -3.32 -23.77
N PHE A 115 -1.69 -2.77 -23.98
CA PHE A 115 -2.78 -3.46 -24.67
C PHE A 115 -2.42 -3.85 -26.11
N GLU A 116 -1.53 -3.13 -26.78
CA GLU A 116 -1.12 -3.49 -28.14
C GLU A 116 -0.38 -4.84 -28.15
N THR A 117 0.56 -5.03 -27.23
CA THR A 117 1.27 -6.31 -27.07
C THR A 117 0.28 -7.41 -26.65
N MET A 118 -0.62 -7.14 -25.70
CA MET A 118 -1.63 -8.12 -25.26
C MET A 118 -2.56 -8.56 -26.39
N PHE A 119 -3.02 -7.63 -27.23
CA PHE A 119 -3.90 -7.95 -28.35
C PHE A 119 -3.17 -8.73 -29.45
N LYS A 120 -1.88 -8.47 -29.68
CA LYS A 120 -1.05 -9.26 -30.60
C LYS A 120 -0.85 -10.69 -30.11
N GLU A 121 -0.58 -10.87 -28.81
CA GLU A 121 -0.41 -12.19 -28.20
C GLU A 121 -1.71 -13.00 -28.14
N ALA A 122 -2.85 -12.32 -28.05
CA ALA A 122 -4.17 -12.96 -28.04
C ALA A 122 -4.69 -13.33 -29.45
N GLU A 123 -3.92 -13.06 -30.51
CA GLU A 123 -4.23 -13.42 -31.90
C GLU A 123 -5.63 -12.97 -32.39
N PHE A 124 -6.08 -11.78 -31.99
CA PHE A 124 -7.35 -11.22 -32.48
C PHE A 124 -7.30 -10.97 -34.00
N ASP A 125 -8.41 -11.27 -34.69
CA ASP A 125 -8.57 -10.92 -36.11
C ASP A 125 -8.72 -9.40 -36.33
N GLU A 126 -8.48 -8.95 -37.56
CA GLU A 126 -8.51 -7.51 -37.91
C GLU A 126 -9.88 -6.85 -37.67
N GLU A 127 -10.99 -7.59 -37.85
CA GLU A 127 -12.34 -7.06 -37.66
C GLU A 127 -12.62 -6.85 -36.17
N SER A 128 -12.26 -7.82 -35.33
CA SER A 128 -12.32 -7.75 -33.87
C SER A 128 -11.49 -6.58 -33.34
N LEU A 129 -10.25 -6.41 -33.81
CA LEU A 129 -9.38 -5.28 -33.41
C LEU A 129 -9.99 -3.93 -33.80
N LYS A 130 -10.56 -3.83 -35.00
CA LYS A 130 -11.23 -2.61 -35.46
C LYS A 130 -12.42 -2.26 -34.58
N ASN A 131 -13.23 -3.25 -34.20
CA ASN A 131 -14.39 -3.04 -33.33
C ASN A 131 -13.97 -2.62 -31.91
N ILE A 132 -12.94 -3.26 -31.35
CA ILE A 132 -12.37 -2.88 -30.04
C ILE A 132 -11.89 -1.43 -30.08
N ASN A 133 -11.09 -1.05 -31.09
CA ASN A 133 -10.59 0.32 -31.22
C ASN A 133 -11.72 1.34 -31.32
N ALA A 134 -12.78 1.04 -32.07
CA ALA A 134 -13.94 1.94 -32.20
C ALA A 134 -14.69 2.15 -30.87
N GLU A 135 -14.81 1.11 -30.03
CA GLU A 135 -15.39 1.27 -28.69
C GLU A 135 -14.47 2.05 -27.75
N MET A 136 -13.15 1.82 -27.82
CA MET A 136 -12.17 2.58 -27.03
C MET A 136 -12.15 4.06 -27.40
N ASP A 137 -12.30 4.40 -28.68
CA ASP A 137 -12.42 5.80 -29.14
C ASP A 137 -13.64 6.49 -28.53
N LYS A 138 -14.78 5.79 -28.39
CA LYS A 138 -15.97 6.34 -27.72
C LYS A 138 -15.71 6.59 -26.24
N VAL A 139 -15.03 5.67 -25.54
CA VAL A 139 -14.63 5.85 -24.14
C VAL A 139 -13.74 7.09 -24.00
N MET A 140 -12.73 7.22 -24.86
CA MET A 140 -11.81 8.36 -24.85
C MET A 140 -12.55 9.68 -25.12
N ALA A 141 -13.47 9.71 -26.08
CA ALA A 141 -14.29 10.90 -26.35
C ALA A 141 -15.16 11.28 -25.13
N GLY A 142 -15.76 10.30 -24.45
CA GLY A 142 -16.54 10.52 -23.23
C GLY A 142 -15.69 11.07 -22.07
N MET A 143 -14.47 10.55 -21.89
CA MET A 143 -13.52 11.06 -20.90
C MET A 143 -13.13 12.52 -21.19
N ARG A 144 -12.77 12.85 -22.45
CA ARG A 144 -12.47 14.22 -22.87
C ARG A 144 -13.62 15.18 -22.60
N ALA A 145 -14.83 14.79 -22.99
CA ALA A 145 -16.02 15.62 -22.79
C ALA A 145 -16.27 15.89 -21.30
N SER A 146 -16.13 14.87 -20.45
CA SER A 146 -16.28 15.02 -19.00
C SER A 146 -15.25 15.99 -18.42
N MET A 147 -13.99 15.86 -18.82
CA MET A 147 -12.90 16.72 -18.35
C MET A 147 -12.97 18.16 -18.87
N SER A 148 -13.53 18.38 -20.05
CA SER A 148 -13.71 19.72 -20.63
C SER A 148 -14.64 20.63 -19.81
N THR A 149 -15.43 20.07 -18.90
CA THR A 149 -16.32 20.80 -18.00
C THR A 149 -15.62 21.27 -16.72
N VAL A 150 -14.38 20.83 -16.47
CA VAL A 150 -13.60 21.21 -15.29
C VAL A 150 -12.89 22.54 -15.56
N ASP A 151 -13.23 23.56 -14.79
CA ASP A 151 -12.53 24.84 -14.84
C ASP A 151 -11.17 24.72 -14.13
N LEU A 152 -10.09 24.66 -14.93
CA LEU A 152 -8.71 24.55 -14.45
C LEU A 152 -7.98 25.90 -14.43
N SER A 153 -8.69 27.02 -14.68
CA SER A 153 -8.09 28.35 -14.70
C SER A 153 -7.38 28.71 -13.39
N SER A 154 -7.88 28.23 -12.24
CA SER A 154 -7.25 28.44 -10.93
C SER A 154 -5.92 27.69 -10.76
N LEU A 155 -5.60 26.74 -11.63
CA LEU A 155 -4.38 25.93 -11.60
C LEU A 155 -3.39 26.33 -12.70
N SER A 156 -3.68 27.37 -13.49
CA SER A 156 -2.86 27.78 -14.63
C SER A 156 -1.40 28.07 -14.25
N GLY A 157 -0.45 27.43 -14.93
CA GLY A 157 0.99 27.73 -14.81
C GLY A 157 1.77 26.93 -13.77
N THR A 158 1.15 25.99 -13.06
CA THR A 158 1.85 25.15 -12.07
C THR A 158 2.34 23.81 -12.66
N SER A 159 3.36 23.20 -12.05
CA SER A 159 3.84 21.85 -12.40
C SER A 159 2.74 20.80 -12.29
N GLU A 160 1.77 21.05 -11.42
CA GLU A 160 0.74 20.10 -11.02
C GLU A 160 -0.47 20.15 -11.95
N LEU A 161 -0.75 21.30 -12.57
CA LEU A 161 -1.66 21.35 -13.72
C LEU A 161 -1.14 20.53 -14.89
N LYS A 162 0.16 20.56 -15.18
CA LYS A 162 0.74 19.74 -16.27
C LYS A 162 0.57 18.25 -16.00
N GLN A 163 0.74 17.81 -14.76
CA GLN A 163 0.56 16.42 -14.35
C GLN A 163 -0.92 15.99 -14.34
N PHE A 164 -1.82 16.86 -13.89
CA PHE A 164 -3.26 16.59 -13.94
C PHE A 164 -3.77 16.53 -15.38
N LEU A 165 -3.30 17.43 -16.25
CA LEU A 165 -3.65 17.44 -17.67
C LEU A 165 -3.13 16.22 -18.42
N SER A 166 -2.04 15.56 -17.98
CA SER A 166 -1.62 14.28 -18.59
C SER A 166 -2.57 13.11 -18.31
N LEU A 167 -3.52 13.27 -17.37
CA LEU A 167 -4.64 12.32 -17.18
C LEU A 167 -5.85 12.64 -18.06
N VAL A 168 -5.81 13.73 -18.82
CA VAL A 168 -6.86 14.07 -19.79
C VAL A 168 -6.41 13.61 -21.17
N PRO A 169 -7.16 12.72 -21.84
CA PRO A 169 -6.82 12.32 -23.19
C PRO A 169 -6.70 13.51 -24.14
N THR A 170 -5.61 13.64 -24.88
CA THR A 170 -5.49 14.70 -25.90
C THR A 170 -6.21 14.31 -27.19
N GLU A 171 -6.63 15.28 -28.00
CA GLU A 171 -7.21 15.02 -29.31
C GLU A 171 -6.24 14.21 -30.20
N GLY A 172 -6.74 13.18 -30.89
CA GLY A 172 -5.93 12.29 -31.73
C GLY A 172 -5.13 11.21 -30.98
N GLN A 173 -5.06 11.25 -29.64
CA GLN A 173 -4.41 10.20 -28.85
C GLN A 173 -5.23 8.91 -28.87
N THR A 174 -4.57 7.78 -29.12
CA THR A 174 -5.19 6.45 -29.04
C THR A 174 -5.37 6.02 -27.58
N PHE A 175 -6.30 5.09 -27.33
CA PHE A 175 -6.50 4.53 -25.99
C PHE A 175 -5.24 3.87 -25.41
N THR A 176 -4.50 3.11 -26.23
CA THR A 176 -3.27 2.44 -25.78
C THR A 176 -2.18 3.43 -25.40
N GLU A 177 -1.96 4.49 -26.20
CA GLU A 177 -1.01 5.56 -25.88
C GLU A 177 -1.39 6.23 -24.56
N TYR A 178 -2.67 6.57 -24.39
CA TYR A 178 -3.17 7.15 -23.14
C TYR A 178 -2.97 6.24 -21.94
N MET A 179 -3.33 4.95 -22.03
CA MET A 179 -3.15 4.00 -20.92
C MET A 179 -1.68 3.80 -20.55
N LYS A 180 -0.78 3.83 -21.54
CA LYS A 180 0.66 3.76 -21.32
C LYS A 180 1.19 5.02 -20.64
N GLU A 181 0.77 6.21 -21.07
CA GLU A 181 1.13 7.48 -20.45
C GLU A 181 0.58 7.60 -19.03
N ALA A 182 -0.70 7.30 -18.83
CA ALA A 182 -1.34 7.25 -17.52
C ALA A 182 -0.64 6.23 -16.62
N GLY A 183 -0.31 5.04 -17.14
CA GLY A 183 0.48 4.04 -16.44
C GLY A 183 1.85 4.55 -16.01
N GLY A 184 2.50 5.35 -16.84
CA GLY A 184 3.79 5.99 -16.53
C GLY A 184 3.66 7.02 -15.41
N TYR A 185 2.59 7.81 -15.43
CA TYR A 185 2.29 8.76 -14.36
C TYR A 185 1.98 8.06 -13.03
N PHE A 186 1.15 6.99 -13.06
CA PHE A 186 0.87 6.17 -11.88
C PHE A 186 2.14 5.52 -11.32
N GLU A 187 3.01 4.98 -12.19
CA GLU A 187 4.30 4.46 -11.75
C GLU A 187 5.18 5.55 -11.13
N GLY A 188 5.15 6.76 -11.70
CA GLY A 188 5.78 7.95 -11.13
C GLY A 188 5.27 8.29 -9.73
N ILE A 189 3.95 8.29 -9.51
CA ILE A 189 3.36 8.48 -8.17
C ILE A 189 3.89 7.41 -7.20
N MET A 190 3.97 6.15 -7.63
CA MET A 190 4.39 5.05 -6.76
C MET A 190 5.88 5.13 -6.40
N LYS A 191 6.74 5.46 -7.37
CA LYS A 191 8.20 5.24 -7.29
C LYS A 191 9.03 6.53 -7.30
N ASP A 192 8.51 7.65 -7.80
CA ASP A 192 9.21 8.93 -7.82
C ASP A 192 8.77 9.80 -6.63
N PRO A 193 9.67 10.07 -5.67
CA PRO A 193 9.34 10.86 -4.48
C PRO A 193 8.97 12.31 -4.81
N ASP A 194 9.45 12.88 -5.90
CA ASP A 194 9.19 14.27 -6.28
C ASP A 194 7.80 14.41 -6.91
N ILE A 195 7.40 13.44 -7.75
CA ILE A 195 6.05 13.38 -8.32
C ILE A 195 5.01 13.24 -7.21
N TYR A 196 5.18 12.27 -6.31
CA TYR A 196 4.23 12.09 -5.20
C TYR A 196 4.19 13.31 -4.27
N ARG A 197 5.34 13.93 -3.97
CA ARG A 197 5.38 15.15 -3.14
C ARG A 197 4.63 16.30 -3.79
N GLY A 198 4.77 16.49 -5.11
CA GLY A 198 4.04 17.51 -5.86
C GLY A 198 2.52 17.32 -5.77
N LEU A 199 2.05 16.08 -5.99
CA LEU A 199 0.64 15.72 -5.83
C LEU A 199 0.15 16.00 -4.40
N ARG A 200 0.88 15.52 -3.39
CA ARG A 200 0.56 15.73 -1.98
C ARG A 200 0.45 17.20 -1.62
N ASN A 201 1.42 18.02 -2.02
CA ASN A 201 1.42 19.45 -1.75
C ASN A 201 0.25 20.17 -2.43
N THR A 202 -0.13 19.74 -3.63
CA THR A 202 -1.28 20.30 -4.36
C THR A 202 -2.58 19.98 -3.67
N VAL A 203 -2.79 18.72 -3.28
CA VAL A 203 -3.99 18.32 -2.54
C VAL A 203 -4.07 19.10 -1.22
N GLN A 204 -2.98 19.18 -0.47
CA GLN A 204 -2.97 19.91 0.80
C GLN A 204 -3.28 21.39 0.63
N SER A 205 -2.63 22.05 -0.35
CA SER A 205 -2.83 23.48 -0.61
C SER A 205 -4.24 23.77 -1.13
N GLY A 206 -4.73 22.96 -2.07
CA GLY A 206 -6.07 23.13 -2.66
C GLY A 206 -7.21 22.90 -1.66
N LEU A 207 -6.97 22.08 -0.63
CA LEU A 207 -7.94 21.81 0.43
C LEU A 207 -7.72 22.63 1.70
N GLY A 208 -6.69 23.49 1.74
CA GLY A 208 -6.37 24.29 2.93
C GLY A 208 -5.89 23.47 4.13
N LEU A 209 -5.27 22.33 3.89
CA LEU A 209 -4.76 21.41 4.90
C LEU A 209 -3.34 21.80 5.31
N ASP A 210 -3.10 22.07 6.59
CA ASP A 210 -1.77 22.31 7.15
C ASP A 210 -1.22 21.05 7.83
N PRO A 211 -0.19 20.37 7.26
CA PRO A 211 0.41 19.18 7.85
C PRO A 211 0.97 19.40 9.27
N LYS A 212 1.39 20.62 9.61
CA LYS A 212 1.91 20.94 10.96
C LYS A 212 0.80 20.88 12.00
N VAL A 213 -0.41 21.26 11.62
CA VAL A 213 -1.59 21.15 12.49
C VAL A 213 -2.07 19.71 12.51
N ILE A 214 -2.24 19.11 11.34
CA ILE A 214 -2.86 17.79 11.16
C ILE A 214 -2.02 16.69 11.80
N SER A 215 -0.69 16.71 11.69
CA SER A 215 0.19 15.69 12.29
C SER A 215 0.06 15.54 13.80
N ASN A 216 -0.53 16.51 14.50
CA ASN A 216 -0.73 16.48 15.95
C ASN A 216 -2.12 15.98 16.37
N TRP A 217 -2.99 15.64 15.41
CA TRP A 217 -4.34 15.16 15.66
C TRP A 217 -4.34 13.81 16.39
N GLN A 218 -5.22 13.69 17.39
CA GLN A 218 -5.36 12.46 18.17
C GLN A 218 -6.36 11.49 17.54
N ASN A 219 -7.29 12.01 16.73
CA ASN A 219 -8.22 11.21 15.96
C ASN A 219 -8.30 11.80 14.54
N PRO A 220 -7.27 11.57 13.71
CA PRO A 220 -7.17 12.22 12.40
C PRO A 220 -8.36 11.87 11.51
N TYR A 221 -8.89 10.64 11.59
CA TYR A 221 -10.08 10.27 10.84
C TYR A 221 -11.27 11.20 11.15
N LYS A 222 -11.66 11.28 12.44
CA LYS A 222 -12.80 12.11 12.86
C LYS A 222 -12.61 13.57 12.48
N GLN A 223 -11.39 14.08 12.68
CA GLN A 223 -11.07 15.48 12.43
C GLN A 223 -11.03 15.80 10.93
N LEU A 224 -10.55 14.87 10.08
CA LEU A 224 -10.69 14.97 8.63
C LEU A 224 -12.17 14.93 8.22
N ASP A 225 -12.97 14.04 8.80
CA ASP A 225 -14.40 13.90 8.49
C ASP A 225 -15.19 15.18 8.80
N GLU A 226 -14.80 15.93 9.84
CA GLU A 226 -15.36 17.24 10.19
C GLU A 226 -14.84 18.38 9.28
N HIS A 227 -13.59 18.29 8.82
CA HIS A 227 -12.95 19.36 8.07
C HIS A 227 -13.24 19.31 6.56
N LEU A 228 -13.13 18.14 5.93
CA LEU A 228 -13.22 17.97 4.47
C LEU A 228 -14.55 18.46 3.84
N PRO A 229 -15.73 18.37 4.50
CA PRO A 229 -16.97 18.94 3.96
C PRO A 229 -16.90 20.46 3.71
N ASN A 230 -16.03 21.17 4.42
CA ASN A 230 -15.84 22.62 4.28
C ASN A 230 -14.73 22.98 3.27
N THR A 231 -14.19 22.00 2.56
CA THR A 231 -13.16 22.17 1.53
C THR A 231 -13.76 22.03 0.12
N LEU A 232 -12.95 22.19 -0.92
CA LEU A 232 -13.39 21.95 -2.31
C LEU A 232 -13.92 20.54 -2.57
N LEU A 233 -13.60 19.56 -1.71
CA LEU A 233 -14.18 18.21 -1.85
C LEU A 233 -15.68 18.17 -1.53
N GLY A 234 -16.18 19.07 -0.68
CA GLY A 234 -17.59 19.15 -0.29
C GLY A 234 -18.14 17.88 0.36
N LYS A 235 -17.27 16.94 0.73
CA LYS A 235 -17.61 15.60 1.24
C LYS A 235 -16.68 15.20 2.36
N SER A 236 -17.23 14.45 3.29
CA SER A 236 -16.50 13.82 4.39
C SER A 236 -15.75 12.58 3.92
N LEU A 237 -14.74 12.13 4.67
CA LEU A 237 -14.03 10.89 4.36
C LEU A 237 -15.00 9.70 4.40
N THR A 238 -15.87 9.63 5.42
CA THR A 238 -16.95 8.64 5.54
C THR A 238 -17.84 8.60 4.30
N GLN A 239 -18.18 9.77 3.74
CA GLN A 239 -18.98 9.83 2.51
C GLN A 239 -18.23 9.22 1.32
N PHE A 240 -16.94 9.56 1.13
CA PHE A 240 -16.11 8.93 0.11
C PHE A 240 -16.07 7.40 0.25
N ILE A 241 -15.88 6.89 1.48
CA ILE A 241 -15.91 5.45 1.74
C ILE A 241 -17.24 4.83 1.35
N SER A 242 -18.34 5.47 1.78
CA SER A 242 -19.69 4.96 1.53
C SER A 242 -20.04 4.93 0.04
N GLU A 243 -19.53 5.88 -0.73
CA GLU A 243 -19.75 5.94 -2.18
C GLU A 243 -18.90 4.90 -2.90
N ASN A 244 -17.63 4.75 -2.53
CA ASN A 244 -16.76 3.72 -3.07
C ASN A 244 -17.35 2.31 -2.86
N ASN A 245 -17.92 2.04 -1.69
CA ASN A 245 -18.52 0.74 -1.38
C ASN A 245 -19.78 0.41 -2.20
N LYS A 246 -20.35 1.36 -2.95
CA LYS A 246 -21.51 1.10 -3.84
C LYS A 246 -21.10 0.43 -5.15
N THR A 247 -19.86 0.60 -5.61
CA THR A 247 -19.37 0.03 -6.88
C THR A 247 -18.86 -1.40 -6.71
N LYS A 248 -18.65 -1.86 -5.47
CA LYS A 248 -18.24 -3.21 -5.04
C LYS A 248 -17.19 -3.85 -5.95
N THR A 249 -15.96 -3.38 -5.86
CA THR A 249 -14.82 -3.92 -6.62
C THR A 249 -14.17 -5.15 -5.98
N THR A 250 -14.47 -5.43 -4.71
CA THR A 250 -14.01 -6.62 -3.98
C THR A 250 -15.07 -7.18 -3.03
N GLU A 251 -14.86 -8.41 -2.58
CA GLU A 251 -15.68 -9.07 -1.56
C GLU A 251 -15.20 -8.73 -0.12
N ASN A 252 -13.96 -8.29 0.04
CA ASN A 252 -13.40 -7.81 1.31
C ASN A 252 -13.44 -6.27 1.42
N VAL A 253 -14.59 -5.74 1.82
CA VAL A 253 -14.82 -4.29 1.99
C VAL A 253 -13.86 -3.67 3.03
N LEU A 254 -13.43 -4.43 4.05
CA LEU A 254 -12.48 -3.93 5.03
C LEU A 254 -11.13 -3.64 4.38
N TYR A 255 -10.61 -4.55 3.55
CA TYR A 255 -9.36 -4.36 2.83
C TYR A 255 -9.36 -3.10 1.96
N GLU A 256 -10.42 -2.93 1.16
CA GLU A 256 -10.59 -1.75 0.30
C GLU A 256 -10.61 -0.46 1.12
N ASN A 257 -11.43 -0.42 2.17
CA ASN A 257 -11.52 0.75 3.04
C ASN A 257 -10.19 1.03 3.75
N PHE A 258 -9.46 -0.02 4.14
CA PHE A 258 -8.15 0.10 4.79
C PHE A 258 -7.12 0.71 3.83
N CYS A 259 -7.02 0.17 2.62
CA CYS A 259 -6.09 0.63 1.59
C CYS A 259 -6.43 2.02 1.04
N MET A 260 -7.67 2.47 1.19
CA MET A 260 -8.05 3.84 0.89
C MET A 260 -7.73 4.79 2.05
N VAL A 261 -8.13 4.46 3.30
CA VAL A 261 -7.96 5.36 4.44
C VAL A 261 -6.51 5.53 4.83
N TYR A 262 -5.74 4.45 4.93
CA TYR A 262 -4.39 4.52 5.47
C TYR A 262 -3.46 5.46 4.65
N PRO A 263 -3.40 5.38 3.30
CA PRO A 263 -2.60 6.31 2.50
C PRO A 263 -3.14 7.75 2.52
N THR A 264 -4.45 7.97 2.71
CA THR A 264 -5.02 9.34 2.76
C THR A 264 -4.49 10.15 3.92
N PHE A 265 -4.07 9.51 5.02
CA PHE A 265 -3.43 10.21 6.12
C PHE A 265 -2.15 10.91 5.68
N ASP A 266 -1.32 10.27 4.86
CA ASP A 266 -0.13 10.90 4.30
C ASP A 266 -0.49 12.06 3.39
N MET A 267 -1.38 11.79 2.44
CA MET A 267 -1.86 12.74 1.45
C MET A 267 -2.40 14.01 2.13
N PHE A 268 -3.15 13.87 3.21
CA PHE A 268 -3.74 14.98 3.95
C PHE A 268 -2.86 15.56 5.06
N GLY A 269 -1.64 15.02 5.28
CA GLY A 269 -0.65 15.61 6.17
C GLY A 269 -0.66 15.10 7.61
N PHE A 270 -1.33 13.98 7.90
CA PHE A 270 -1.18 13.26 9.16
C PHE A 270 0.03 12.33 9.10
N ARG A 271 1.11 12.71 9.81
CA ARG A 271 2.36 11.95 9.86
C ARG A 271 2.91 11.62 8.45
N PRO A 272 3.10 12.64 7.60
CA PRO A 272 3.51 12.43 6.21
C PRO A 272 4.92 11.82 6.13
N GLU A 273 5.16 11.03 5.09
CA GLU A 273 6.40 10.33 4.81
C GLU A 273 7.54 11.30 4.48
N ASP A 274 8.73 10.91 4.92
CA ASP A 274 9.99 11.59 4.56
C ASP A 274 10.46 11.01 3.23
N LEU A 275 9.88 11.54 2.15
CA LEU A 275 10.02 10.99 0.81
C LEU A 275 11.46 11.12 0.29
N SER A 276 12.01 10.00 -0.18
CA SER A 276 13.34 9.89 -0.79
C SER A 276 13.36 8.74 -1.82
N SER A 277 14.47 8.55 -2.52
CA SER A 277 14.63 7.41 -3.43
C SER A 277 14.57 6.04 -2.72
N LYS A 278 14.69 6.01 -1.39
CA LYS A 278 14.56 4.80 -0.56
C LYS A 278 13.22 4.71 0.19
N ASN A 279 12.43 5.78 0.18
CA ASN A 279 11.15 5.86 0.86
C ASN A 279 10.14 6.59 -0.05
N THR A 280 9.41 5.81 -0.82
CA THR A 280 8.44 6.28 -1.83
C THR A 280 7.01 5.96 -1.38
N TYR A 281 6.01 6.35 -2.17
CA TYR A 281 4.63 5.97 -1.91
C TYR A 281 4.46 4.43 -1.89
N GLU A 282 5.19 3.71 -2.73
CA GLU A 282 5.19 2.25 -2.77
C GLU A 282 5.68 1.62 -1.45
N ASN A 283 6.60 2.26 -0.72
CA ASN A 283 6.99 1.83 0.63
C ASN A 283 5.82 1.97 1.60
N MET A 284 5.21 3.15 1.65
CA MET A 284 4.03 3.37 2.48
C MET A 284 2.86 2.43 2.14
N SER A 285 2.64 2.17 0.86
CA SER A 285 1.61 1.22 0.40
C SER A 285 1.92 -0.19 0.92
N ASN A 286 3.19 -0.57 1.03
CA ASN A 286 3.57 -1.84 1.62
C ASN A 286 3.41 -1.86 3.15
N ASP A 287 3.71 -0.76 3.84
CA ASP A 287 3.42 -0.61 5.27
C ASP A 287 1.92 -0.73 5.56
N CYS A 288 1.08 -0.20 4.68
CA CYS A 288 -0.36 -0.39 4.70
C CYS A 288 -0.74 -1.88 4.60
N GLN A 289 -0.06 -2.66 3.76
CA GLN A 289 -0.30 -4.10 3.66
C GLN A 289 0.11 -4.83 4.94
N HIS A 290 1.28 -4.52 5.52
CA HIS A 290 1.69 -5.06 6.83
C HIS A 290 0.63 -4.77 7.90
N ALA A 291 0.21 -3.51 8.01
CA ALA A 291 -0.82 -3.08 8.95
C ALA A 291 -2.17 -3.78 8.70
N PHE A 292 -2.57 -4.01 7.45
CA PHE A 292 -3.79 -4.74 7.14
C PHE A 292 -3.71 -6.20 7.59
N TYR A 293 -2.66 -6.94 7.21
CA TYR A 293 -2.52 -8.34 7.61
C TYR A 293 -2.39 -8.50 9.12
N ALA A 294 -1.72 -7.56 9.78
CA ALA A 294 -1.59 -7.54 11.23
C ALA A 294 -2.92 -7.31 11.96
N ALA A 295 -3.94 -6.75 11.30
CA ALA A 295 -5.29 -6.55 11.88
C ALA A 295 -5.98 -7.88 12.27
N HIS A 296 -5.45 -9.01 11.79
CA HIS A 296 -5.90 -10.36 12.11
C HIS A 296 -5.09 -11.01 13.26
N CYS A 297 -4.20 -10.26 13.89
CA CYS A 297 -3.34 -10.69 14.99
C CYS A 297 -3.68 -9.96 16.30
N LYS A 298 -3.17 -10.46 17.42
CA LYS A 298 -3.28 -9.75 18.71
C LYS A 298 -2.32 -8.58 18.78
N PHE A 299 -1.11 -8.76 18.24
CA PHE A 299 -0.07 -7.74 18.25
C PHE A 299 0.47 -7.49 16.84
N PHE A 300 0.75 -6.23 16.53
CA PHE A 300 1.52 -5.78 15.39
C PHE A 300 2.80 -5.11 15.88
N LEU A 301 3.96 -5.66 15.52
CA LEU A 301 5.25 -5.11 15.90
C LEU A 301 5.91 -4.39 14.73
N THR A 302 6.19 -3.10 14.91
CA THR A 302 6.98 -2.30 13.97
C THR A 302 7.80 -1.26 14.74
N ASN A 303 8.97 -0.88 14.21
CA ASN A 303 9.78 0.21 14.75
C ASN A 303 9.47 1.57 14.07
N ASP A 304 8.67 1.57 13.01
CA ASP A 304 8.35 2.79 12.28
C ASP A 304 7.26 3.59 13.03
N LYS A 305 7.64 4.79 13.49
CA LYS A 305 6.75 5.66 14.27
C LYS A 305 5.56 6.20 13.46
N LYS A 306 5.73 6.43 12.15
CA LYS A 306 4.66 6.89 11.27
C LYS A 306 3.70 5.75 10.97
N THR A 307 4.22 4.54 10.73
CA THR A 307 3.41 3.32 10.60
C THR A 307 2.63 3.03 11.87
N ILE A 308 3.24 3.15 13.05
CA ILE A 308 2.53 3.03 14.34
C ILE A 308 1.35 4.01 14.41
N ALA A 309 1.61 5.30 14.16
CA ALA A 309 0.60 6.34 14.28
C ALA A 309 -0.56 6.16 13.28
N LYS A 310 -0.25 5.90 12.00
CA LYS A 310 -1.25 5.67 10.95
C LYS A 310 -2.04 4.39 11.20
N THR A 311 -1.39 3.32 11.65
CA THR A 311 -2.06 2.05 11.97
C THR A 311 -3.01 2.21 13.15
N ILE A 312 -2.57 2.84 14.25
CA ILE A 312 -3.44 3.10 15.42
C ILE A 312 -4.66 3.93 15.02
N ALA A 313 -4.47 4.98 14.22
CA ALA A 313 -5.57 5.81 13.74
C ALA A 313 -6.57 5.01 12.88
N THR A 314 -6.06 4.17 11.98
CA THR A 314 -6.86 3.32 11.10
C THR A 314 -7.61 2.24 11.89
N TYR A 315 -6.94 1.55 12.81
CA TYR A 315 -7.54 0.52 13.66
C TYR A 315 -8.63 1.08 14.56
N LYS A 316 -8.39 2.25 15.17
CA LYS A 316 -9.40 2.94 15.99
C LYS A 316 -10.65 3.26 15.18
N HIS A 317 -10.51 3.69 13.93
CA HIS A 317 -11.64 3.99 13.06
C HIS A 317 -12.45 2.71 12.74
N PHE A 318 -11.78 1.62 12.37
CA PHE A 318 -12.45 0.37 11.99
C PHE A 318 -12.77 -0.57 13.16
N GLY A 319 -12.49 -0.17 14.41
CA GLY A 319 -12.73 -1.00 15.60
C GLY A 319 -11.84 -2.25 15.68
N ILE A 320 -10.66 -2.22 15.06
CA ILE A 320 -9.68 -3.32 15.11
C ILE A 320 -8.97 -3.31 16.46
N LEU A 321 -8.94 -4.48 17.11
CA LEU A 321 -8.43 -4.64 18.49
C LEU A 321 -6.94 -4.98 18.57
N THR A 322 -6.27 -5.16 17.44
CA THR A 322 -4.83 -5.44 17.39
C THR A 322 -4.04 -4.34 18.07
N GLU A 323 -3.16 -4.74 18.99
CA GLU A 323 -2.25 -3.83 19.68
C GLU A 323 -1.03 -3.55 18.81
N VAL A 324 -0.83 -2.29 18.44
CA VAL A 324 0.38 -1.84 17.75
C VAL A 324 1.42 -1.46 18.79
N CYS A 325 2.63 -1.97 18.66
CA CYS A 325 3.71 -1.72 19.63
C CYS A 325 5.11 -1.88 19.02
N THR A 326 6.10 -1.26 19.64
CA THR A 326 7.51 -1.57 19.37
C THR A 326 7.90 -2.92 20.00
N PRO A 327 9.05 -3.52 19.62
CA PRO A 327 9.56 -4.73 20.28
C PRO A 327 9.68 -4.59 21.81
N ASP A 328 10.20 -3.47 22.31
CA ASP A 328 10.37 -3.22 23.74
C ASP A 328 9.02 -3.15 24.49
N GLU A 329 8.02 -2.52 23.86
CA GLU A 329 6.67 -2.45 24.41
C GLU A 329 6.01 -3.84 24.43
N PHE A 330 6.18 -4.63 23.37
CA PHE A 330 5.68 -6.00 23.31
C PHE A 330 6.27 -6.86 24.42
N ILE A 331 7.59 -6.81 24.64
CA ILE A 331 8.27 -7.57 25.69
C ILE A 331 7.66 -7.28 27.07
N LYS A 332 7.39 -5.99 27.37
CA LYS A 332 6.76 -5.58 28.63
C LYS A 332 5.31 -6.09 28.75
N ARG A 333 4.54 -6.07 27.67
CA ARG A 333 3.12 -6.46 27.67
C ARG A 333 2.90 -7.96 27.70
N ILE A 334 3.70 -8.73 26.97
CA ILE A 334 3.53 -10.18 26.89
C ILE A 334 3.76 -10.85 28.25
N ASP A 335 4.64 -10.28 29.08
CA ASP A 335 4.85 -10.76 30.45
C ASP A 335 3.68 -10.48 31.39
N LEU A 336 3.01 -9.34 31.24
CA LEU A 336 1.77 -9.05 31.99
C LEU A 336 0.65 -10.04 31.64
N SER A 337 0.62 -10.54 30.39
CA SER A 337 -0.35 -11.55 29.96
C SER A 337 -0.06 -12.97 30.47
N LYS A 338 1.11 -13.22 31.08
CA LYS A 338 1.44 -14.51 31.73
C LYS A 338 0.90 -14.61 33.16
N GLY A 339 0.46 -13.50 33.76
CA GLY A 339 -0.03 -13.41 35.14
C GLY A 339 -1.55 -13.54 35.30
N VAL A 340 -2.28 -13.97 34.26
CA VAL A 340 -3.74 -14.19 34.29
C VAL A 340 -4.04 -15.64 33.97
#